data_AF-A0A3M1M117-F1
#
_entry.id   AF-A0A3M1M117-F1
#
_cell.length_a   1.000
_cell.length_b   1.000
_cell.length_c   1.000
_cell.angle_alpha   90.00
_cell.angle_beta   90.00
_cell.angle_gamma   90.00
#
_symmetry.space_group_name_H-M   'P 1'
#
loop_
_entity.id
_entity.type
_entity.pdbx_description
1 polymer ?
#
loop_
_entity_poly.entity_id
_entity_poly.type
_entity_poly.pdbx_seq_one_letter_code
_entity_poly.pdbx_strand_id
1 'polypeptide(L)'
;MHRATHRAVVLALLLFSSSAAVAQSLPNEGMGKEDPFAREVEFWKQRAFPFDRIPEGAYERAIEHAERLAHRKGAAAALAAQPEWKLIGPDNIGGRTRTVVHHPTQSGVVYVGAAGGGIWRTTNSGASWEPLYDNGVSLSMGALAIDPNNPDVLYAGTGEITPASNMQDAWGTGMYKS
;
A
#
# COMPACT_ATOMS: atom_id res chain seq x y z
N MET A 1 42.35 10.74 -61.88
CA MET A 1 42.92 10.91 -60.51
C MET A 1 41.98 10.21 -59.54
N HIS A 2 42.51 9.27 -58.76
CA HIS A 2 41.80 8.11 -58.22
C HIS A 2 42.00 8.02 -56.69
N ARG A 3 40.92 7.78 -55.91
CA ARG A 3 40.84 7.26 -54.51
C ARG A 3 41.44 8.16 -53.40
N ALA A 4 41.11 8.12 -52.10
CA ALA A 4 40.34 7.26 -51.17
C ALA A 4 40.17 8.06 -49.84
N THR A 5 38.99 8.13 -49.20
CA THR A 5 38.52 7.39 -47.98
C THR A 5 39.36 7.44 -46.68
N HIS A 6 38.65 7.74 -45.57
CA HIS A 6 38.85 7.42 -44.13
C HIS A 6 39.94 8.09 -43.28
N ARG A 7 39.52 8.96 -42.32
CA ARG A 7 39.94 8.99 -40.88
C ARG A 7 38.77 9.55 -40.03
N ALA A 8 37.98 8.68 -39.39
CA ALA A 8 37.97 8.43 -37.92
C ALA A 8 37.65 9.70 -37.10
N VAL A 9 36.40 9.96 -36.69
CA VAL A 9 35.71 9.40 -35.49
C VAL A 9 36.57 9.47 -34.23
N VAL A 10 36.59 10.63 -33.56
CA VAL A 10 36.85 10.76 -32.11
C VAL A 10 36.16 12.05 -31.65
N LEU A 11 35.61 12.03 -30.43
CA LEU A 11 35.18 13.19 -29.62
C LEU A 11 33.70 13.62 -29.69
N ALA A 12 32.79 12.70 -29.32
CA ALA A 12 31.50 13.04 -28.70
C ALA A 12 31.12 11.98 -27.65
N LEU A 13 31.88 11.91 -26.57
CA LEU A 13 31.63 11.04 -25.41
C LEU A 13 31.85 11.84 -24.12
N LEU A 14 30.99 12.84 -23.87
CA LEU A 14 31.02 13.61 -22.60
C LEU A 14 29.63 14.10 -22.15
N LEU A 15 28.55 13.34 -22.37
CA LEU A 15 27.25 13.61 -21.70
C LEU A 15 26.46 12.33 -21.37
N PHE A 16 27.14 11.32 -20.85
CA PHE A 16 26.51 10.28 -20.03
C PHE A 16 27.11 10.35 -18.62
N SER A 17 26.80 11.45 -17.91
CA SER A 17 26.99 11.48 -16.45
C SER A 17 25.87 10.64 -15.85
N SER A 18 26.19 9.37 -15.62
CA SER A 18 25.44 8.47 -14.78
C SER A 18 25.11 9.16 -13.46
N SER A 19 23.82 9.25 -13.13
CA SER A 19 23.41 9.29 -11.73
C SER A 19 23.64 7.89 -11.16
N ALA A 20 24.92 7.52 -11.02
CA ALA A 20 25.29 6.53 -10.03
C ALA A 20 25.00 7.21 -8.70
N ALA A 21 23.87 6.83 -8.11
CA ALA A 21 23.63 7.07 -6.70
C ALA A 21 24.93 6.67 -5.99
N VAL A 22 25.60 7.66 -5.41
CA VAL A 22 26.60 7.40 -4.38
C VAL A 22 25.79 6.81 -3.25
N ALA A 23 25.66 5.48 -3.26
CA ALA A 23 25.42 4.73 -2.05
C ALA A 23 26.60 5.09 -1.15
N GLN A 24 26.43 6.12 -0.32
CA GLN A 24 27.24 6.25 0.87
C GLN A 24 27.05 4.92 1.59
N SER A 25 28.04 4.04 1.47
CA SER A 25 28.17 2.91 2.36
C SER A 25 28.31 3.53 3.73
N LEU A 26 27.19 3.64 4.45
CA LEU A 26 27.23 3.95 5.86
C LEU A 26 28.22 2.94 6.45
N PRO A 27 29.27 3.40 7.16
CA PRO A 27 30.15 2.47 7.83
C PRO A 27 29.25 1.56 8.68
N ASN A 28 29.44 0.24 8.53
CA ASN A 28 28.75 -0.77 9.32
C ASN A 28 29.30 -0.71 10.75
N GLU A 29 29.12 0.44 11.39
CA GLU A 29 29.35 0.64 12.81
C GLU A 29 28.16 0.02 13.52
N GLY A 30 28.29 -1.28 13.78
CA GLY A 30 27.52 -1.94 14.82
C GLY A 30 26.09 -2.29 14.48
N MET A 31 25.81 -2.86 13.29
CA MET A 31 24.80 -3.92 13.27
C MET A 31 25.38 -5.11 14.03
N GLY A 32 25.35 -5.02 15.37
CA GLY A 32 25.53 -6.17 16.24
C GLY A 32 24.64 -7.29 15.72
N LYS A 33 25.10 -8.54 15.83
CA LYS A 33 24.31 -9.74 15.46
C LYS A 33 22.85 -9.49 15.81
N GLU A 34 21.96 -9.52 14.81
CA GLU A 34 20.53 -9.27 15.02
C GLU A 34 20.10 -10.06 16.25
N ASP A 35 19.61 -9.36 17.27
CA ASP A 35 19.09 -10.02 18.47
C ASP A 35 17.85 -10.81 18.02
N PRO A 36 17.90 -12.16 18.01
CA PRO A 36 16.80 -12.97 17.52
C PRO A 36 15.51 -12.76 18.34
N PHE A 37 15.65 -12.20 19.55
CA PHE A 37 14.56 -11.93 20.48
C PHE A 37 14.15 -10.46 20.54
N ALA A 38 14.81 -9.55 19.80
CA ALA A 38 14.47 -8.12 19.83
C ALA A 38 12.99 -7.88 19.48
N ARG A 39 12.46 -8.67 18.54
CA ARG A 39 11.03 -8.64 18.18
C ARG A 39 10.14 -9.07 19.34
N GLU A 40 10.51 -10.13 20.06
CA GLU A 40 9.75 -10.62 21.21
C GLU A 40 9.77 -9.61 22.36
N VAL A 41 10.93 -9.01 22.62
CA VAL A 41 11.11 -7.93 23.61
C VAL A 41 10.26 -6.72 23.25
N GLU A 42 10.19 -6.34 21.96
CA GLU A 42 9.37 -5.23 21.50
C GLU A 42 7.88 -5.49 21.73
N PHE A 43 7.37 -6.66 21.32
CA PHE A 43 5.98 -7.05 21.57
C PHE A 43 5.68 -7.21 23.07
N TRP A 44 6.66 -7.61 23.87
CA TRP A 44 6.51 -7.70 25.32
C TRP A 44 6.41 -6.31 25.96
N LYS A 45 7.28 -5.36 25.58
CA LYS A 45 7.25 -3.96 26.08
C LYS A 45 5.92 -3.28 25.77
N GLN A 46 5.39 -3.48 24.56
CA GLN A 46 4.09 -2.93 24.17
C GLN A 46 2.94 -3.48 25.03
N ARG A 47 2.99 -4.76 25.43
CA ARG A 47 1.99 -5.39 26.31
C ARG A 47 2.13 -4.99 27.78
N ALA A 48 3.33 -4.61 28.21
CA ALA A 48 3.60 -4.20 29.59
C ALA A 48 3.25 -2.72 29.84
N PHE A 49 3.30 -1.86 28.81
CA PHE A 49 3.01 -0.43 28.91
C PHE A 49 1.67 -0.12 29.61
N PRO A 50 1.59 0.88 30.51
CA PRO A 50 2.63 1.85 30.90
C PRO A 50 3.62 1.33 31.96
N PHE A 51 3.57 0.04 32.28
CA PHE A 51 4.42 -0.58 33.29
C PHE A 51 5.60 -1.30 32.65
N ASP A 52 6.62 -1.59 33.46
CA ASP A 52 7.78 -2.38 33.04
C ASP A 52 7.55 -3.89 33.15
N ARG A 53 6.33 -4.32 33.47
CA ARG A 53 5.93 -5.74 33.55
C ARG A 53 4.44 -5.87 33.28
N ILE A 54 4.02 -7.00 32.72
CA ILE A 54 2.60 -7.34 32.62
C ILE A 54 2.08 -7.51 34.06
N PRO A 55 1.07 -6.73 34.50
CA PRO A 55 0.57 -6.84 35.86
C PRO A 55 0.04 -8.24 36.17
N GLU A 56 0.22 -8.70 37.40
CA GLU A 56 -0.30 -9.99 37.85
C GLU A 56 -1.83 -10.02 37.71
N GLY A 57 -2.34 -11.15 37.22
CA GLY A 57 -3.76 -11.33 36.87
C GLY A 57 -4.26 -10.48 35.70
N ALA A 58 -3.41 -9.77 34.95
CA ALA A 58 -3.85 -9.03 33.76
C ALA A 58 -4.45 -9.95 32.70
N TYR A 59 -3.88 -11.16 32.57
CA TYR A 59 -4.40 -12.18 31.67
C TYR A 59 -5.79 -12.67 32.10
N GLU A 60 -6.00 -12.96 33.39
CA GLU A 60 -7.30 -13.35 33.94
C GLU A 60 -8.34 -12.24 33.75
N ARG A 61 -8.00 -11.00 34.10
CA ARG A 61 -8.87 -9.84 33.85
C ARG A 61 -9.22 -9.65 32.38
N ALA A 62 -8.27 -9.96 31.48
CA ALA A 62 -8.50 -9.90 30.04
C ALA A 62 -9.46 -11.00 29.57
N ILE A 63 -9.31 -12.23 30.07
CA ILE A 63 -10.26 -13.33 29.82
C ILE A 63 -11.65 -12.96 30.34
N GLU A 64 -11.77 -12.52 31.59
CA GLU A 64 -13.05 -12.11 32.18
C GLU A 64 -13.70 -10.94 31.42
N HIS A 65 -12.88 -10.02 30.88
CA HIS A 65 -13.37 -8.95 30.03
C HIS A 65 -13.86 -9.47 28.68
N ALA A 66 -13.12 -10.37 28.03
CA ALA A 66 -13.52 -11.02 26.78
C ALA A 66 -14.80 -11.83 26.94
N GLU A 67 -14.93 -12.58 28.04
CA GLU A 67 -16.15 -13.32 28.38
C GLU A 67 -17.34 -12.39 28.62
N ARG A 68 -17.15 -11.26 29.30
CA ARG A 68 -18.19 -10.22 29.45
C ARG A 68 -18.63 -9.64 28.12
N LEU A 69 -17.69 -9.40 27.20
CA LEU A 69 -18.02 -8.94 25.85
C LEU A 69 -18.80 -10.00 25.06
N ALA A 70 -18.40 -11.27 25.16
CA ALA A 70 -19.09 -12.39 24.52
C ALA A 70 -20.50 -12.62 25.09
N HIS A 71 -20.70 -12.38 26.39
CA HIS A 71 -21.98 -12.55 27.08
C HIS A 71 -22.89 -11.31 27.01
N ARG A 72 -22.47 -10.20 26.38
CA ARG A 72 -23.38 -9.11 26.02
C ARG A 72 -24.37 -9.59 24.96
N LYS A 73 -25.47 -10.22 25.41
CA LYS A 73 -26.67 -10.43 24.60
C LYS A 73 -27.09 -9.08 24.04
N GLY A 74 -26.99 -8.94 22.73
CA GLY A 74 -27.24 -7.69 22.03
C GLY A 74 -26.00 -7.07 21.39
N ALA A 75 -24.79 -7.60 21.54
CA ALA A 75 -23.65 -7.14 20.73
C ALA A 75 -23.92 -7.35 19.23
N ALA A 76 -24.38 -8.55 18.83
CA ALA A 76 -24.79 -8.82 17.45
C ALA A 76 -25.97 -7.94 17.00
N ALA A 77 -26.96 -7.69 17.88
CA ALA A 77 -28.10 -6.83 17.57
C ALA A 77 -27.73 -5.34 17.52
N ALA A 78 -26.78 -4.89 18.34
CA ALA A 78 -26.26 -3.52 18.36
C ALA A 78 -25.26 -3.27 17.23
N LEU A 79 -24.51 -4.29 16.79
CA LEU A 79 -23.74 -4.27 15.55
C LEU A 79 -24.65 -4.26 14.33
N ALA A 80 -25.75 -5.02 14.35
CA ALA A 80 -26.75 -5.02 13.29
C ALA A 80 -27.58 -3.72 13.24
N ALA A 81 -27.72 -3.02 14.38
CA ALA A 81 -28.40 -1.74 14.49
C ALA A 81 -27.47 -0.52 14.39
N GLN A 82 -26.22 -0.70 13.92
CA GLN A 82 -25.35 0.45 13.68
C GLN A 82 -25.98 1.34 12.60
N PRO A 83 -25.89 2.67 12.76
CA PRO A 83 -26.31 3.58 11.70
C PRO A 83 -25.48 3.29 10.44
N GLU A 84 -26.09 3.45 9.26
CA GLU A 84 -25.31 3.44 8.03
C GLU A 84 -24.21 4.50 8.13
N TRP A 85 -22.97 4.06 7.94
CA TRP A 85 -21.83 4.95 7.91
C TRP A 85 -21.97 5.87 6.70
N LYS A 86 -22.28 7.14 6.98
CA LYS A 86 -22.37 8.18 5.95
C LYS A 86 -21.04 8.91 5.83
N LEU A 87 -20.48 8.91 4.64
CA LEU A 87 -19.34 9.75 4.30
C LEU A 87 -19.71 11.23 4.51
N ILE A 88 -18.97 11.93 5.37
CA ILE A 88 -19.15 13.38 5.64
C ILE A 88 -18.16 14.26 4.87
N GLY A 89 -17.37 13.66 3.98
CA GLY A 89 -16.30 14.33 3.24
C GLY A 89 -14.90 14.09 3.81
N PRO A 90 -13.88 14.83 3.34
CA PRO A 90 -13.99 16.03 2.50
C PRO A 90 -14.54 15.73 1.09
N ASP A 91 -15.51 16.51 0.65
CA ASP A 91 -16.09 16.48 -0.70
C ASP A 91 -15.32 17.38 -1.68
N ASN A 92 -14.47 18.28 -1.17
CA ASN A 92 -13.74 19.29 -1.91
C ASN A 92 -12.23 19.02 -2.04
N ILE A 93 -11.69 18.02 -1.35
CA ILE A 93 -10.28 17.63 -1.43
C ILE A 93 -10.21 16.27 -2.13
N GLY A 94 -9.71 16.26 -3.36
CA GLY A 94 -9.49 15.03 -4.10
C GLY A 94 -8.33 14.21 -3.55
N GLY A 95 -8.43 12.89 -3.67
CA GLY A 95 -7.33 11.95 -3.46
C GLY A 95 -6.37 11.91 -4.65
N ARG A 96 -5.21 11.28 -4.45
CA ARG A 96 -4.19 11.13 -5.51
C ARG A 96 -4.34 9.79 -6.21
N THR A 97 -4.55 9.83 -7.52
CA THR A 97 -4.60 8.65 -8.39
C THR A 97 -3.23 8.37 -8.98
N ARG A 98 -2.82 7.09 -8.98
CA ARG A 98 -1.52 6.64 -9.49
C ARG A 98 -1.62 5.92 -10.82
N THR A 99 -2.72 5.21 -11.04
CA THR A 99 -2.89 4.37 -12.22
C THR A 99 -4.34 4.39 -12.65
N VAL A 100 -4.54 4.27 -13.96
CA VAL A 100 -5.84 4.21 -14.61
C VAL A 100 -5.74 3.16 -15.72
N VAL A 101 -6.72 2.25 -15.77
CA VAL A 101 -6.84 1.26 -16.84
C VAL A 101 -8.28 1.24 -17.33
N HIS A 102 -8.47 1.16 -18.64
CA HIS A 102 -9.79 1.09 -19.26
C HIS A 102 -10.08 -0.35 -19.68
N HIS A 103 -11.33 -0.76 -19.60
CA HIS A 103 -11.73 -2.07 -20.08
C HIS A 103 -11.59 -2.14 -21.62
N PRO A 104 -10.96 -3.18 -22.19
CA PRO A 104 -10.61 -3.20 -23.62
C PRO A 104 -11.83 -3.24 -24.56
N THR A 105 -12.96 -3.77 -24.10
CA THR A 105 -14.18 -3.94 -24.93
C THR A 105 -15.42 -3.22 -24.41
N GLN A 106 -15.39 -2.65 -23.20
CA GLN A 106 -16.55 -2.03 -22.56
C GLN A 106 -16.27 -0.55 -22.33
N SER A 107 -16.78 0.29 -23.24
CA SER A 107 -16.62 1.75 -23.13
C SER A 107 -17.27 2.26 -21.84
N GLY A 108 -16.63 3.23 -21.20
CA GLY A 108 -17.08 3.80 -19.92
C GLY A 108 -16.71 2.99 -18.68
N VAL A 109 -16.19 1.77 -18.84
CA VAL A 109 -15.63 0.97 -17.74
C VAL A 109 -14.15 1.31 -17.56
N VAL A 110 -13.82 1.90 -16.41
CA VAL A 110 -12.47 2.32 -16.06
C VAL A 110 -12.20 1.96 -14.60
N TYR A 111 -10.98 1.52 -14.34
CA TYR A 111 -10.48 1.25 -13.00
C TYR A 111 -9.37 2.23 -12.68
N VAL A 112 -9.34 2.73 -11.45
CA VAL A 112 -8.26 3.59 -10.95
C VAL A 112 -7.68 3.01 -9.67
N GLY A 113 -6.36 3.11 -9.54
CA GLY A 113 -5.64 2.82 -8.30
C GLY A 113 -5.25 4.11 -7.62
N ALA A 114 -5.72 4.29 -6.39
CA ALA A 114 -5.38 5.43 -5.55
C ALA A 114 -4.10 5.16 -4.75
N ALA A 115 -3.35 6.22 -4.45
CA ALA A 115 -2.11 6.15 -3.69
C ALA A 115 -2.28 5.64 -2.24
N GLY A 116 -3.47 5.80 -1.66
CA GLY A 116 -3.79 5.32 -0.30
C GLY A 116 -5.29 5.10 -0.11
N GLY A 117 -5.99 4.77 -1.19
CA GLY A 117 -7.45 4.66 -1.20
C GLY A 117 -7.97 3.45 -1.96
N GLY A 118 -7.13 2.45 -2.23
CA GLY A 118 -7.54 1.21 -2.88
C GLY A 118 -7.82 1.36 -4.37
N ILE A 119 -8.70 0.49 -4.86
CA ILE A 119 -9.11 0.39 -6.27
C ILE A 119 -10.55 0.87 -6.39
N TRP A 120 -10.81 1.71 -7.37
CA TRP A 120 -12.15 2.20 -7.69
C TRP A 120 -12.50 1.86 -9.14
N ARG A 121 -13.78 1.62 -9.40
CA ARG A 121 -14.32 1.38 -10.74
C ARG A 121 -15.41 2.40 -11.06
N THR A 122 -15.47 2.80 -12.30
CA THR A 122 -16.65 3.42 -12.91
C THR A 122 -17.15 2.52 -14.02
N THR A 123 -18.46 2.52 -14.25
CA THR A 123 -19.10 1.89 -15.43
C THR A 123 -19.81 2.92 -16.32
N ASN A 124 -19.78 4.21 -15.94
CA ASN A 124 -20.45 5.31 -16.62
C ASN A 124 -19.51 6.48 -16.93
N SER A 125 -18.31 6.18 -17.42
CA SER A 125 -17.33 7.18 -17.88
C SER A 125 -16.89 8.21 -16.82
N GLY A 126 -16.93 7.82 -15.56
CA GLY A 126 -16.47 8.63 -14.42
C GLY A 126 -17.55 9.51 -13.78
N ALA A 127 -18.82 9.36 -14.18
CA ALA A 127 -19.93 10.08 -13.55
C ALA A 127 -20.20 9.59 -12.11
N SER A 128 -19.94 8.31 -11.83
CA SER A 128 -19.93 7.75 -10.48
C SER A 128 -18.86 6.67 -10.33
N TRP A 129 -18.37 6.51 -9.10
CA TRP A 129 -17.33 5.54 -8.78
C TRP A 129 -17.77 4.64 -7.64
N GLU A 130 -17.42 3.36 -7.74
CA GLU A 130 -17.62 2.36 -6.70
C GLU A 130 -16.25 1.84 -6.23
N PRO A 131 -16.06 1.67 -4.92
CA PRO A 131 -14.86 1.05 -4.40
C PRO A 131 -14.87 -0.46 -4.63
N LEU A 132 -13.73 -1.01 -5.02
CA LEU A 132 -13.52 -2.45 -5.21
C LEU A 132 -12.52 -3.06 -4.20
N TYR A 133 -11.73 -2.23 -3.51
CA TYR A 133 -10.67 -2.70 -2.62
C TYR A 133 -10.45 -1.77 -1.42
N ASP A 134 -11.46 -1.64 -0.55
CA ASP A 134 -11.43 -0.72 0.61
C ASP A 134 -11.00 -1.40 1.92
N ASN A 135 -11.14 -2.72 2.00
CA ASN A 135 -10.84 -3.50 3.21
C ASN A 135 -9.56 -4.33 3.06
N GLY A 136 -8.71 -3.95 2.10
CA GLY A 136 -7.45 -4.62 1.83
C GLY A 136 -6.36 -4.32 2.85
N VAL A 137 -5.34 -5.19 2.90
CA VAL A 137 -4.19 -5.02 3.81
C VAL A 137 -3.36 -3.79 3.44
N SER A 138 -3.21 -3.50 2.14
CA SER A 138 -2.56 -2.28 1.64
C SER A 138 -3.50 -1.55 0.70
N LEU A 139 -3.85 -0.30 1.02
CA LEU A 139 -4.68 0.54 0.16
C LEU A 139 -3.86 1.37 -0.84
N SER A 140 -2.55 1.19 -0.87
CA SER A 140 -1.68 1.88 -1.83
C SER A 140 -1.57 1.10 -3.12
N MET A 141 -2.18 1.62 -4.17
CA MET A 141 -2.15 1.01 -5.50
C MET A 141 -1.11 1.69 -6.39
N GLY A 142 -0.06 0.94 -6.72
CA GLY A 142 1.02 1.41 -7.60
C GLY A 142 0.79 1.12 -9.07
N ALA A 143 0.15 -0.01 -9.37
CA ALA A 143 -0.10 -0.48 -10.73
C ALA A 143 -1.40 -1.28 -10.83
N LEU A 144 -2.11 -1.12 -11.94
CA LEU A 144 -3.22 -1.96 -12.34
C LEU A 144 -2.99 -2.47 -13.77
N ALA A 145 -3.44 -3.69 -14.07
CA ALA A 145 -3.43 -4.24 -15.42
C ALA A 145 -4.61 -5.19 -15.61
N ILE A 146 -5.31 -5.09 -16.74
CA ILE A 146 -6.36 -6.03 -17.13
C ILE A 146 -5.73 -7.12 -17.98
N ASP A 147 -6.12 -8.39 -17.76
CA ASP A 147 -5.69 -9.48 -18.63
C ASP A 147 -6.24 -9.25 -20.06
N PRO A 148 -5.37 -9.13 -21.08
CA PRO A 148 -5.81 -8.89 -22.44
C PRO A 148 -6.61 -10.05 -23.05
N ASN A 149 -6.45 -11.28 -22.54
CA ASN A 149 -7.17 -12.46 -23.00
C ASN A 149 -8.44 -12.73 -22.19
N ASN A 150 -8.52 -12.19 -20.97
CA ASN A 150 -9.71 -12.29 -20.12
C ASN A 150 -9.98 -10.97 -19.37
N PRO A 151 -10.71 -10.03 -19.99
CA PRO A 151 -10.93 -8.70 -19.42
C PRO A 151 -11.65 -8.65 -18.06
N ASP A 152 -12.24 -9.77 -17.61
CA ASP A 152 -12.84 -9.90 -16.28
C ASP A 152 -11.78 -10.04 -15.16
N VAL A 153 -10.51 -10.23 -15.53
CA VAL A 153 -9.39 -10.37 -14.60
C VAL A 153 -8.62 -9.05 -14.48
N LEU A 154 -8.53 -8.54 -13.26
CA LEU A 154 -7.70 -7.38 -12.90
C LEU A 154 -6.53 -7.82 -12.01
N TYR A 155 -5.32 -7.43 -12.38
CA TYR A 155 -4.12 -7.52 -11.57
C TYR A 155 -3.84 -6.18 -10.89
N ALA A 156 -3.46 -6.24 -9.61
CA ALA A 156 -3.13 -5.07 -8.82
C ALA A 156 -1.76 -5.22 -8.16
N GLY A 157 -0.83 -4.32 -8.48
CA GLY A 157 0.45 -4.17 -7.80
C GLY A 157 0.33 -3.11 -6.71
N THR A 158 0.57 -3.53 -5.47
CA THR A 158 0.49 -2.63 -4.31
C THR A 158 1.82 -1.95 -4.02
N GLY A 159 1.76 -0.84 -3.29
CA GLY A 159 2.89 0.00 -2.91
C GLY A 159 3.09 1.20 -3.83
N GLU A 160 3.68 2.25 -3.27
CA GLU A 160 3.93 3.50 -3.98
C GLU A 160 5.36 4.01 -3.73
N ILE A 161 5.97 4.60 -4.76
CA ILE A 161 7.36 5.09 -4.68
C ILE A 161 7.49 6.43 -3.94
N THR A 162 6.41 7.18 -3.78
CA THR A 162 6.51 8.58 -3.31
C THR A 162 6.79 8.63 -1.81
N PRO A 163 7.95 9.17 -1.36
CA PRO A 163 8.34 9.16 0.04
C PRO A 163 7.73 10.34 0.80
N ALA A 164 6.44 10.62 0.62
CA ALA A 164 5.77 11.73 1.30
C ALA A 164 5.64 11.42 2.80
N SER A 165 6.69 11.82 3.53
CA SER A 165 6.92 12.18 4.95
C SER A 165 6.17 11.52 6.12
N ASN A 166 5.17 10.65 5.94
CA ASN A 166 4.44 10.01 7.03
C ASN A 166 3.51 8.86 6.62
N MET A 167 3.44 8.47 5.34
CA MET A 167 2.50 7.44 4.90
C MET A 167 3.10 6.03 5.03
N GLN A 168 2.73 5.33 6.11
CA GLN A 168 2.82 3.86 6.22
C GLN A 168 2.09 3.16 5.06
N ASP A 169 1.20 3.88 4.39
CA ASP A 169 0.44 3.41 3.23
C ASP A 169 1.33 3.10 2.02
N ALA A 170 2.53 3.68 1.89
CA ALA A 170 3.38 3.47 0.73
C ALA A 170 3.91 2.02 0.58
N TRP A 171 3.81 1.20 1.63
CA TRP A 171 4.29 -0.18 1.58
C TRP A 171 3.32 -1.08 0.81
N GLY A 172 3.85 -1.71 -0.23
CA GLY A 172 3.17 -2.77 -0.96
C GLY A 172 3.25 -4.09 -0.21
N THR A 173 2.19 -4.87 -0.29
CA THR A 173 2.10 -6.26 0.16
C THR A 173 2.24 -7.26 -1.00
N GLY A 174 2.60 -6.78 -2.19
CA GLY A 174 2.82 -7.60 -3.38
C GLY A 174 1.75 -7.39 -4.45
N MET A 175 1.49 -8.43 -5.24
CA MET A 175 0.47 -8.41 -6.30
C MET A 175 -0.76 -9.23 -5.92
N TYR A 176 -1.93 -8.72 -6.29
CA TYR A 176 -3.22 -9.38 -6.18
C TYR A 176 -3.83 -9.61 -7.56
N LYS A 177 -4.76 -10.57 -7.61
CA LYS A 177 -5.59 -10.92 -8.76
C LYS A 177 -7.03 -11.08 -8.28
N SER A 178 -7.99 -10.58 -9.05
CA SER A 178 -9.43 -10.81 -8.85
C SER A 178 -9.85 -12.26 -9.10
#